data_AF-A0A292R007-F1
#
_entry.id   AF-A0A292R007-F1
#
_cell.length_a   1.000
_cell.length_b   1.000
_cell.length_c   1.000
_cell.angle_alpha   90.00
_cell.angle_beta   90.00
_cell.angle_gamma   90.00
#
_symmetry.space_group_name_H-M   'P 1'
#
loop_
_entity.id
_entity.type
_entity.pdbx_description
1 polymer ?
#
loop_
_entity_poly.entity_id
_entity_poly.type
_entity_poly.pdbx_seq_one_letter_code
_entity_poly.pdbx_strand_id
1 'polypeptide(L)'
;MKVTPVQQNLIKIRKVLANPKAAEFAQNTVCAIAVETTLKAAGRPAFIYYDKHANEQSKKYAATKELLYQTFCLGLFLGFIKPVKNFVYDKLSNWQAKKNPENKRKIDMFNAFQSQIDNAPNKVKENSLRRKLNHLLHTNPDYHFGKGLKEFSSIASTVFILALCAPILSQIILHPVMDKIFGKNKKHPTAQAKTDVQPTKLDKQA
;
A
#
# COMPACT_ATOMS: atom_id res chain seq x y z
N MET A 1 16.39 -7.80 39.63
CA MET A 1 15.33 -6.80 39.36
C MET A 1 14.08 -7.51 38.85
N LYS A 2 12.95 -7.44 39.56
CA LYS A 2 11.66 -8.03 39.13
C LYS A 2 11.03 -7.11 38.07
N VAL A 3 11.05 -7.56 36.82
CA VAL A 3 10.45 -6.84 35.69
C VAL A 3 8.94 -6.86 35.86
N THR A 4 8.30 -5.69 35.94
CA THR A 4 6.83 -5.61 36.08
C THR A 4 6.13 -6.20 34.85
N PRO A 5 4.89 -6.72 34.98
CA PRO A 5 4.16 -7.34 33.86
C PRO A 5 3.97 -6.37 32.67
N VAL A 6 3.87 -5.06 32.94
CA VAL A 6 3.81 -4.00 31.91
C VAL A 6 5.14 -3.88 31.16
N GLN A 7 6.27 -3.91 31.86
CA GLN A 7 7.59 -3.90 31.24
C GLN A 7 7.84 -5.18 30.42
N GLN A 8 7.35 -6.34 30.86
CA GLN A 8 7.43 -7.57 30.06
C GLN A 8 6.63 -7.48 28.75
N ASN A 9 5.44 -6.87 28.78
CA ASN A 9 4.64 -6.65 27.57
C ASN A 9 5.28 -5.62 26.63
N LEU A 10 5.83 -4.52 27.16
CA LEU A 10 6.58 -3.55 26.37
C LEU A 10 7.84 -4.17 25.73
N ILE A 11 8.56 -5.04 26.44
CA ILE A 11 9.72 -5.76 25.90
C ILE A 11 9.30 -6.74 24.79
N LYS A 12 8.15 -7.41 24.93
CA LYS A 12 7.58 -8.28 23.88
C LYS A 12 7.18 -7.47 22.64
N ILE A 13 6.48 -6.35 22.81
CA ILE A 13 6.11 -5.45 21.71
C ILE A 13 7.36 -4.88 21.04
N ARG A 14 8.36 -4.44 21.82
CA ARG A 14 9.63 -3.93 21.31
C ARG A 14 10.41 -5.01 20.53
N LYS A 15 10.37 -6.28 20.95
CA LYS A 15 10.96 -7.39 20.18
C LYS A 15 10.25 -7.65 18.86
N VAL A 16 8.92 -7.48 18.82
CA VAL A 16 8.14 -7.62 17.58
C VAL A 16 8.40 -6.45 16.64
N LEU A 17 8.45 -5.22 17.15
CA LEU A 17 8.70 -4.00 16.37
C LEU A 17 10.17 -3.85 15.93
N ALA A 18 11.13 -4.33 16.74
CA ALA A 18 12.56 -4.33 16.40
C ALA A 18 12.96 -5.54 15.54
N ASN A 19 12.00 -6.38 15.13
CA ASN A 19 12.29 -7.49 14.22
C ASN A 19 12.73 -6.90 12.87
N PRO A 20 13.87 -7.33 12.28
CA PRO A 20 14.30 -6.87 10.96
C PRO A 20 13.22 -7.08 9.88
N LYS A 21 12.34 -8.08 10.04
CA LYS A 21 11.18 -8.26 9.16
C LYS A 21 10.12 -7.17 9.32
N ALA A 22 9.90 -6.67 10.54
CA ALA A 22 8.98 -5.56 10.79
C ALA A 22 9.56 -4.23 10.26
N ALA A 23 10.89 -4.05 10.36
CA ALA A 23 11.58 -2.91 9.78
C ALA A 23 11.54 -2.94 8.24
N GLU A 24 11.82 -4.08 7.59
CA GLU A 24 11.69 -4.25 6.14
C GLU A 24 10.25 -4.06 5.65
N PHE A 25 9.28 -4.50 6.45
CA PHE A 25 7.86 -4.31 6.19
C PHE A 25 7.44 -2.83 6.27
N ALA A 26 7.89 -2.11 7.31
CA ALA A 26 7.60 -0.69 7.50
C ALA A 26 8.28 0.19 6.44
N GLN A 27 9.45 -0.22 5.94
CA GLN A 27 10.16 0.48 4.86
C GLN A 27 9.55 0.22 3.48
N ASN A 28 8.68 -0.78 3.33
CA ASN A 28 8.03 -1.06 2.06
C ASN A 28 6.70 -0.31 1.96
N THR A 29 6.72 0.79 1.21
CA THR A 29 5.54 1.63 0.95
C THR A 29 4.32 0.84 0.48
N VAL A 30 4.52 -0.15 -0.40
CA VAL A 30 3.41 -0.99 -0.92
C VAL A 30 2.77 -1.79 0.20
N CYS A 31 3.59 -2.29 1.11
CA CYS A 31 3.14 -3.13 2.20
C CYS A 31 2.39 -2.31 3.26
N ALA A 32 2.92 -1.15 3.63
CA ALA A 32 2.25 -0.20 4.52
C ALA A 32 0.86 0.18 3.99
N ILE A 33 0.77 0.55 2.70
CA ILE A 33 -0.49 0.92 2.05
C ILE A 33 -1.46 -0.27 1.99
N ALA A 34 -0.97 -1.48 1.66
CA ALA A 34 -1.81 -2.68 1.62
C ALA A 34 -2.44 -2.98 2.99
N VAL A 35 -1.65 -2.85 4.06
CA VAL A 35 -2.06 -3.12 5.43
C VAL A 35 -3.04 -2.07 5.93
N GLU A 36 -2.75 -0.79 5.69
CA GLU A 36 -3.68 0.30 6.01
C GLU A 36 -5.00 0.13 5.26
N THR A 37 -4.94 -0.21 3.98
CA THR A 37 -6.13 -0.43 3.15
C THR A 37 -6.94 -1.61 3.66
N THR A 38 -6.29 -2.71 4.02
CA THR A 38 -6.92 -3.91 4.57
C THR A 38 -7.54 -3.63 5.94
N LEU A 39 -6.83 -2.92 6.81
CA LEU A 39 -7.33 -2.54 8.12
C LEU A 39 -8.55 -1.64 8.01
N LYS A 40 -8.55 -0.68 7.08
CA LYS A 40 -9.73 0.14 6.80
C LYS A 40 -10.86 -0.68 6.15
N ALA A 41 -10.52 -1.65 5.28
CA ALA A 41 -11.47 -2.52 4.59
C ALA A 41 -12.22 -3.44 5.54
N ALA A 42 -11.56 -3.90 6.59
CA ALA A 42 -12.16 -4.73 7.63
C ALA A 42 -12.81 -3.87 8.72
N GLY A 43 -12.13 -2.79 9.13
CA GLY A 43 -12.52 -1.98 10.28
C GLY A 43 -13.83 -1.22 10.09
N ARG A 44 -14.01 -0.52 8.96
CA ARG A 44 -15.26 0.24 8.71
C ARG A 44 -16.49 -0.66 8.61
N PRO A 45 -16.47 -1.74 7.81
CA PRO A 45 -17.59 -2.69 7.77
C PRO A 45 -17.84 -3.39 9.10
N ALA A 46 -16.79 -3.75 9.85
CA ALA A 46 -16.95 -4.36 11.17
C ALA A 46 -17.58 -3.38 12.16
N PHE A 47 -17.14 -2.13 12.20
CA PHE A 47 -17.72 -1.11 13.08
C PHE A 47 -19.20 -0.86 12.76
N ILE A 48 -19.53 -0.74 11.47
CA ILE A 48 -20.93 -0.64 11.01
C ILE A 48 -21.70 -1.90 11.39
N TYR A 49 -21.11 -3.10 11.28
CA TYR A 49 -21.77 -4.36 11.63
C TYR A 49 -21.94 -4.59 13.15
N TYR A 50 -21.13 -3.98 14.00
CA TYR A 50 -21.26 -4.08 15.47
C TYR A 50 -22.05 -2.92 16.10
N ASP A 51 -22.39 -1.87 15.35
CA ASP A 51 -23.18 -0.75 15.83
C ASP A 51 -24.61 -1.18 16.27
N LYS A 52 -24.96 -0.97 17.53
CA LYS A 52 -26.26 -1.38 18.11
C LYS A 52 -27.41 -0.42 17.80
N HIS A 53 -27.16 0.76 17.21
CA HIS A 53 -28.17 1.82 17.02
C HIS A 53 -28.77 1.89 15.60
N ALA A 54 -28.34 1.04 14.66
CA ALA A 54 -28.79 1.07 13.27
C ALA A 54 -29.72 -0.10 12.89
N ASN A 55 -30.71 0.15 12.02
CA ASN A 55 -31.68 -0.83 11.55
C ASN A 55 -30.98 -2.01 10.81
N GLU A 56 -31.30 -3.25 11.18
CA GLU A 56 -30.45 -4.43 10.91
C GLU A 56 -30.23 -4.72 9.42
N GLN A 57 -31.24 -4.47 8.58
CA GLN A 57 -31.13 -4.65 7.12
C GLN A 57 -30.31 -3.56 6.42
N SER A 58 -30.48 -2.29 6.80
CA SER A 58 -29.71 -1.17 6.26
C SER A 58 -28.24 -1.24 6.69
N LYS A 59 -28.00 -1.74 7.90
CA LYS A 59 -26.66 -1.98 8.47
C LYS A 59 -25.89 -3.06 7.72
N LYS A 60 -26.53 -4.21 7.44
CA LYS A 60 -25.94 -5.28 6.62
C LYS A 60 -25.64 -4.79 5.21
N TYR A 61 -26.56 -4.05 4.59
CA TYR A 61 -26.37 -3.49 3.25
C TYR A 61 -25.20 -2.48 3.19
N ALA A 62 -25.13 -1.53 4.14
CA ALA A 62 -24.06 -0.55 4.21
C ALA A 62 -22.69 -1.21 4.46
N ALA A 63 -22.61 -2.15 5.41
CA ALA A 63 -21.38 -2.88 5.68
C ALA A 63 -20.92 -3.70 4.46
N THR A 64 -21.83 -4.39 3.76
CA THR A 64 -21.49 -5.16 2.55
C THR A 64 -21.05 -4.25 1.41
N LYS A 65 -21.67 -3.08 1.23
CA LYS A 65 -21.25 -2.11 0.20
C LYS A 65 -19.85 -1.56 0.46
N GLU A 66 -19.57 -1.14 1.69
CA GLU A 66 -18.25 -0.64 2.10
C GLU A 66 -17.18 -1.75 2.00
N LEU A 67 -17.51 -2.98 2.40
CA LEU A 67 -16.62 -4.13 2.27
C LEU A 67 -16.33 -4.45 0.80
N LEU A 68 -17.34 -4.47 -0.06
CA LEU A 68 -17.18 -4.71 -1.49
C LEU A 68 -16.33 -3.64 -2.16
N TYR A 69 -16.60 -2.36 -1.87
CA TYR A 69 -15.80 -1.26 -2.38
C TYR A 69 -14.34 -1.40 -1.96
N GLN A 70 -14.10 -1.70 -0.69
CA GLN A 70 -12.74 -1.69 -0.17
C GLN A 70 -11.94 -2.94 -0.48
N THR A 71 -12.59 -4.11 -0.58
CA THR A 71 -11.98 -5.33 -1.10
C THR A 71 -11.69 -5.21 -2.60
N PHE A 72 -12.55 -4.53 -3.36
CA PHE A 72 -12.31 -4.24 -4.76
C PHE A 72 -11.11 -3.31 -4.97
N CYS A 73 -11.04 -2.19 -4.23
CA CYS A 73 -9.88 -1.30 -4.28
C CYS A 73 -8.57 -2.01 -3.87
N LEU A 74 -8.61 -2.88 -2.86
CA LEU A 74 -7.47 -3.70 -2.46
C LEU A 74 -7.08 -4.71 -3.55
N GLY A 75 -8.06 -5.38 -4.17
CA GLY A 75 -7.83 -6.33 -5.25
C GLY A 75 -7.20 -5.67 -6.47
N LEU A 76 -7.69 -4.48 -6.85
CA LEU A 76 -7.08 -3.67 -7.91
C LEU A 76 -5.65 -3.26 -7.55
N PHE A 77 -5.42 -2.81 -6.32
CA PHE A 77 -4.09 -2.45 -5.87
C PHE A 77 -3.12 -3.64 -5.97
N LEU A 78 -3.48 -4.79 -5.40
CA LEU A 78 -2.62 -5.97 -5.40
C LEU A 78 -2.41 -6.56 -6.81
N GLY A 79 -3.42 -6.50 -7.67
CA GLY A 79 -3.35 -7.00 -9.05
C GLY A 79 -2.54 -6.10 -9.99
N PHE A 80 -2.74 -4.78 -9.91
CA PHE A 80 -2.13 -3.83 -10.83
C PHE A 80 -0.81 -3.22 -10.33
N ILE A 81 -0.48 -3.32 -9.04
CA ILE A 81 0.75 -2.71 -8.50
C ILE A 81 2.01 -3.24 -9.19
N LYS A 82 2.10 -4.54 -9.46
CA LYS A 82 3.28 -5.13 -10.10
C LYS A 82 3.51 -4.59 -11.53
N PRO A 83 2.54 -4.69 -12.46
CA PRO A 83 2.72 -4.17 -13.82
C PRO A 83 2.89 -2.64 -13.85
N VAL A 84 2.10 -1.89 -13.06
CA VAL A 84 2.18 -0.42 -13.04
C VAL A 84 3.50 0.06 -12.43
N LYS A 85 4.00 -0.58 -11.37
CA LYS A 85 5.30 -0.25 -10.78
C LYS A 85 6.44 -0.46 -11.76
N ASN A 86 6.46 -1.58 -12.47
CA ASN A 86 7.48 -1.82 -13.48
C ASN A 86 7.41 -0.77 -14.59
N PHE A 87 6.22 -0.48 -15.10
CA PHE A 87 6.03 0.56 -16.12
C PHE A 87 6.49 1.95 -15.67
N VAL A 88 6.10 2.38 -14.47
CA VAL A 88 6.49 3.69 -13.91
C VAL A 88 7.99 3.73 -13.65
N TYR A 89 8.57 2.67 -13.11
CA TYR A 89 10.01 2.57 -12.89
C TYR A 89 10.79 2.66 -14.19
N ASP A 90 10.38 1.94 -15.24
CA ASP A 90 11.03 1.96 -16.54
C ASP A 90 10.94 3.35 -17.19
N LYS A 91 9.79 4.02 -17.09
CA LYS A 91 9.65 5.40 -17.59
C LYS A 91 10.55 6.37 -16.83
N LEU A 92 10.58 6.27 -15.51
CA LEU A 92 11.31 7.20 -14.66
C LEU A 92 12.82 6.99 -14.72
N SER A 93 13.27 5.73 -14.77
CA SER A 93 14.67 5.35 -14.99
C SER A 93 15.17 5.81 -16.35
N ASN A 94 14.41 5.58 -17.42
CA ASN A 94 14.76 6.07 -18.76
C ASN A 94 14.81 7.60 -18.82
N TRP A 95 13.90 8.30 -18.13
CA TRP A 95 13.92 9.76 -18.07
C TRP A 95 15.14 10.29 -17.30
N GLN A 96 15.48 9.69 -16.16
CA GLN A 96 16.68 10.03 -15.39
C GLN A 96 17.97 9.72 -16.16
N ALA A 97 18.01 8.57 -16.85
CA ALA A 97 19.15 8.15 -17.66
C ALA A 97 19.39 9.06 -18.87
N LYS A 98 18.33 9.64 -19.45
CA LYS A 98 18.43 10.63 -20.53
C LYS A 98 18.91 12.00 -20.05
N LYS A 99 18.62 12.37 -18.80
CA LYS A 99 19.04 13.66 -18.24
C LYS A 99 20.51 13.69 -17.83
N ASN A 100 21.03 12.60 -17.26
CA ASN A 100 22.42 12.53 -16.82
C ASN A 100 23.01 11.13 -17.02
N PRO A 101 24.16 11.00 -17.71
CA PRO A 101 24.84 9.71 -17.89
C PRO A 101 25.32 9.12 -16.56
N GLU A 102 25.63 9.95 -15.56
CA GLU A 102 25.97 9.46 -14.22
C GLU A 102 24.77 8.81 -13.51
N ASN A 103 23.56 9.36 -13.67
CA ASN A 103 22.34 8.80 -13.10
C ASN A 103 22.04 7.43 -13.72
N LYS A 104 22.28 7.28 -15.03
CA LYS A 104 22.20 5.99 -15.72
C LYS A 104 23.11 4.95 -15.05
N ARG A 105 24.39 5.29 -14.81
CA ARG A 105 25.34 4.38 -14.13
C ARG A 105 24.85 3.94 -12.75
N LYS A 106 24.33 4.88 -11.94
CA LYS A 106 23.83 4.59 -10.58
C LYS A 106 22.59 3.68 -10.60
N ILE A 107 21.67 3.93 -11.55
CA ILE A 107 20.48 3.11 -11.76
C ILE A 107 20.86 1.69 -12.23
N ASP A 108 21.75 1.58 -13.22
CA ASP A 108 22.16 0.30 -13.79
C ASP A 108 22.91 -0.56 -12.76
N MET A 109 23.77 0.04 -11.94
CA MET A 109 24.48 -0.64 -10.86
C MET A 109 23.50 -1.22 -9.81
N PHE A 110 22.48 -0.45 -9.45
CA PHE A 110 21.43 -0.92 -8.54
C PHE A 110 20.57 -2.01 -9.20
N ASN A 111 20.16 -1.84 -10.45
CA ASN A 111 19.37 -2.81 -11.20
C ASN A 111 20.10 -4.14 -11.41
N ALA A 112 21.40 -4.11 -11.70
CA ALA A 112 22.22 -5.30 -11.84
C ALA A 112 22.26 -6.09 -10.54
N PHE A 113 22.46 -5.42 -9.41
CA PHE A 113 22.45 -6.06 -8.09
C PHE A 113 21.06 -6.60 -7.73
N GLN A 114 20.01 -5.83 -8.04
CA GLN A 114 18.64 -6.26 -7.83
C GLN A 114 18.27 -7.47 -8.68
N SER A 115 18.73 -7.54 -9.93
CA SER A 115 18.52 -8.69 -10.81
C SER A 115 19.19 -9.95 -10.26
N GLN A 116 20.36 -9.83 -9.63
CA GLN A 116 20.99 -10.96 -8.93
C GLN A 116 20.16 -11.46 -7.72
N ILE A 117 19.48 -10.54 -7.03
CA ILE A 117 18.55 -10.90 -5.94
C ILE A 117 17.32 -11.61 -6.52
N ASP A 118 16.75 -11.06 -7.59
CA ASP A 118 15.50 -11.57 -8.16
C ASP A 118 15.69 -12.93 -8.87
N ASN A 119 16.87 -13.18 -9.45
CA ASN A 119 17.26 -14.46 -10.06
C ASN A 119 17.94 -15.43 -9.09
N ALA A 120 17.97 -15.14 -7.79
CA ALA A 120 18.63 -16.03 -6.83
C ALA A 120 17.89 -17.38 -6.75
N PRO A 121 18.61 -18.53 -6.83
CA PRO A 121 17.97 -19.84 -6.90
C PRO A 121 17.27 -20.25 -5.60
N ASN A 122 17.72 -19.71 -4.45
CA ASN A 122 17.23 -20.09 -3.12
C ASN A 122 17.02 -18.86 -2.23
N LYS A 123 16.02 -18.93 -1.35
CA LYS A 123 15.70 -17.88 -0.35
C LYS A 123 16.86 -17.53 0.59
N VAL A 124 17.76 -18.47 0.86
CA VAL A 124 18.97 -18.24 1.66
C VAL A 124 19.96 -17.34 0.93
N LYS A 125 20.21 -17.61 -0.37
CA LYS A 125 21.07 -16.77 -1.22
C LYS A 125 20.44 -15.39 -1.43
N GLU A 126 19.14 -15.33 -1.68
CA GLU A 126 18.37 -14.07 -1.79
C GLU A 126 18.59 -13.19 -0.54
N ASN A 127 18.40 -13.74 0.66
CA ASN A 127 18.60 -13.00 1.90
C ASN A 127 20.06 -12.55 2.11
N SER A 128 21.03 -13.37 1.70
CA SER A 128 22.45 -12.98 1.78
C SER A 128 22.78 -11.81 0.84
N LEU A 129 22.23 -11.81 -0.37
CA LEU A 129 22.39 -10.73 -1.35
C LEU A 129 21.67 -9.46 -0.87
N ARG A 130 20.47 -9.57 -0.29
CA ARG A 130 19.77 -8.43 0.34
C ARG A 130 20.58 -7.79 1.45
N ARG A 131 21.23 -8.59 2.32
CA ARG A 131 22.13 -8.06 3.36
C ARG A 131 23.35 -7.36 2.75
N LYS A 132 23.95 -7.93 1.71
CA LYS A 132 25.06 -7.29 0.98
C LYS A 132 24.62 -5.97 0.34
N LEU A 133 23.44 -5.93 -0.27
CA LEU A 133 22.88 -4.70 -0.83
C LEU A 133 22.65 -3.65 0.26
N ASN A 134 22.07 -4.02 1.40
CA ASN A 134 21.92 -3.11 2.55
C ASN A 134 23.28 -2.62 3.06
N HIS A 135 24.30 -3.47 3.12
CA HIS A 135 25.63 -3.03 3.50
C HIS A 135 26.21 -2.03 2.48
N LEU A 136 26.09 -2.32 1.19
CA LEU A 136 26.52 -1.44 0.09
C LEU A 136 25.76 -0.11 0.05
N LEU A 137 24.49 -0.10 0.43
CA LEU A 137 23.75 1.14 0.64
C LEU A 137 24.40 1.98 1.73
N HIS A 138 24.75 1.39 2.87
CA HIS A 138 25.33 2.17 3.97
C HIS A 138 26.75 2.66 3.69
N THR A 139 27.49 1.99 2.80
CA THR A 139 28.88 2.34 2.48
C THR A 139 29.04 3.14 1.19
N ASN A 140 28.11 3.05 0.25
CA ASN A 140 28.25 3.67 -1.06
C ASN A 140 26.99 4.50 -1.44
N PRO A 141 27.12 5.83 -1.53
CA PRO A 141 25.99 6.72 -1.80
C PRO A 141 25.39 6.53 -3.20
N ASP A 142 26.11 5.94 -4.15
CA ASP A 142 25.59 5.72 -5.50
C ASP A 142 24.42 4.74 -5.55
N TYR A 143 24.34 3.80 -4.60
CA TYR A 143 23.21 2.87 -4.50
C TYR A 143 21.94 3.51 -3.90
N HIS A 144 22.05 4.65 -3.22
CA HIS A 144 20.89 5.36 -2.65
C HIS A 144 19.99 5.88 -3.74
N PHE A 145 20.58 6.35 -4.85
CA PHE A 145 19.82 6.90 -5.96
C PHE A 145 18.93 5.84 -6.61
N GLY A 146 19.48 4.66 -6.89
CA GLY A 146 18.71 3.55 -7.47
C GLY A 146 17.59 3.05 -6.56
N LYS A 147 17.87 2.90 -5.25
CA LYS A 147 16.82 2.55 -4.27
C LYS A 147 15.76 3.65 -4.17
N GLY A 148 16.18 4.90 -4.06
CA GLY A 148 15.27 6.05 -3.97
C GLY A 148 14.36 6.16 -5.18
N LEU A 149 14.89 5.93 -6.39
CA LEU A 149 14.10 5.90 -7.61
C LEU A 149 13.09 4.76 -7.62
N LYS A 150 13.48 3.58 -7.13
CA LYS A 150 12.59 2.43 -7.00
C LYS A 150 11.47 2.67 -5.98
N GLU A 151 11.78 3.21 -4.81
CA GLU A 151 10.77 3.58 -3.81
C GLU A 151 9.85 4.69 -4.32
N PHE A 152 10.40 5.72 -4.98
CA PHE A 152 9.60 6.78 -5.60
C PHE A 152 8.68 6.25 -6.69
N SER A 153 9.18 5.35 -7.56
CA SER A 153 8.34 4.71 -8.57
C SER A 153 7.20 3.92 -7.90
N SER A 154 7.48 3.27 -6.78
CA SER A 154 6.47 2.55 -6.00
C SER A 154 5.39 3.48 -5.44
N ILE A 155 5.78 4.63 -4.88
CA ILE A 155 4.86 5.67 -4.41
C ILE A 155 4.03 6.19 -5.59
N ALA A 156 4.67 6.61 -6.68
CA ALA A 156 4.00 7.14 -7.86
C ALA A 156 2.99 6.13 -8.44
N SER A 157 3.34 4.85 -8.49
CA SER A 157 2.42 3.79 -8.91
C SER A 157 1.26 3.59 -7.95
N THR A 158 1.48 3.66 -6.64
CA THR A 158 0.39 3.56 -5.66
C THR A 158 -0.61 4.70 -5.83
N VAL A 159 -0.12 5.93 -6.01
CA VAL A 159 -0.96 7.11 -6.26
C VAL A 159 -1.70 6.95 -7.59
N PHE A 160 -1.02 6.53 -8.65
CA PHE A 160 -1.64 6.29 -9.96
C PHE A 160 -2.79 5.28 -9.87
N ILE A 161 -2.59 4.15 -9.19
CA ILE A 161 -3.63 3.12 -9.06
C ILE A 161 -4.80 3.62 -8.23
N LEU A 162 -4.56 4.28 -7.10
CA LEU A 162 -5.63 4.71 -6.20
C LEU A 162 -6.38 5.95 -6.71
N ALA A 163 -5.68 6.88 -7.37
CA ALA A 163 -6.27 8.13 -7.83
C ALA A 163 -6.89 8.03 -9.24
N LEU A 164 -6.37 7.17 -10.12
CA LEU A 164 -6.85 7.06 -11.50
C LEU A 164 -7.53 5.73 -11.77
N CYS A 165 -6.86 4.60 -11.48
CA CYS A 165 -7.43 3.30 -11.81
C CYS A 165 -8.63 2.95 -10.92
N ALA A 166 -8.55 3.18 -9.61
CA ALA A 166 -9.60 2.78 -8.68
C ALA A 166 -10.94 3.50 -8.94
N PRO A 167 -11.01 4.82 -9.20
CA PRO A 167 -12.28 5.48 -9.51
C PRO A 167 -12.91 4.97 -10.81
N ILE A 168 -12.12 4.83 -11.88
CA ILE A 168 -12.59 4.40 -13.20
C ILE A 168 -13.10 2.96 -13.13
N LEU A 169 -12.31 2.05 -12.57
CA LEU A 169 -12.68 0.64 -12.48
C LEU A 169 -13.81 0.40 -11.47
N SER A 170 -13.91 1.21 -10.41
CA SER A 170 -15.03 1.15 -9.46
C SER A 170 -16.34 1.52 -10.16
N GLN A 171 -16.35 2.57 -10.99
CA GLN A 171 -17.54 2.93 -11.75
C GLN A 171 -17.93 1.85 -12.76
N ILE A 172 -16.97 1.21 -13.44
CA ILE A 172 -17.24 0.23 -14.49
C ILE A 172 -17.63 -1.15 -13.93
N ILE A 173 -16.94 -1.63 -12.90
CA ILE A 173 -17.06 -3.02 -12.41
C ILE A 173 -17.88 -3.11 -11.14
N LEU A 174 -17.73 -2.16 -10.21
CA LEU A 174 -18.36 -2.28 -8.90
C LEU A 174 -19.86 -1.94 -8.95
N HIS A 175 -20.28 -0.98 -9.78
CA HIS A 175 -21.70 -0.68 -10.01
C HIS A 175 -22.50 -1.90 -10.49
N PRO A 176 -22.14 -2.60 -11.59
CA PRO A 176 -22.89 -3.77 -12.04
C PRO A 176 -22.80 -4.95 -11.07
N VAL A 177 -21.73 -5.07 -10.30
CA VAL A 177 -21.59 -6.11 -9.27
C VAL A 177 -22.52 -5.83 -8.08
N MET A 178 -22.60 -4.58 -7.61
CA MET A 178 -23.58 -4.19 -6.59
C MET A 178 -25.02 -4.38 -7.09
N ASP A 179 -25.31 -4.02 -8.35
CA ASP A 179 -26.64 -4.20 -8.94
C ASP A 179 -27.02 -5.68 -9.07
N LYS A 180 -26.06 -6.56 -9.37
CA LYS A 180 -26.27 -8.02 -9.41
C LYS A 180 -26.44 -8.64 -8.02
N ILE A 181 -25.66 -8.20 -7.03
CA ILE A 181 -25.70 -8.74 -5.66
C ILE A 181 -26.98 -8.29 -4.94
N PHE A 182 -27.45 -7.07 -5.18
CA PHE A 182 -28.58 -6.49 -4.46
C PHE A 182 -29.89 -6.45 -5.25
N GLY A 183 -29.86 -6.66 -6.57
CA GLY A 183 -31.03 -6.70 -7.45
C GLY A 183 -31.69 -5.33 -7.64
N LYS A 184 -32.21 -5.05 -8.84
CA LYS A 184 -32.90 -3.80 -9.23
C LYS A 184 -34.16 -3.43 -8.40
N ASN A 185 -34.52 -4.19 -7.35
CA ASN A 185 -35.83 -4.14 -6.70
C ASN A 185 -35.83 -3.73 -5.21
N LYS A 186 -34.82 -3.02 -4.71
CA LYS A 186 -34.95 -2.33 -3.42
C LYS A 186 -34.75 -0.84 -3.63
N LYS A 187 -35.86 -0.10 -3.48
CA LYS A 187 -35.93 1.37 -3.47
C LYS A 187 -34.65 1.92 -2.84
N HIS A 188 -33.86 2.65 -3.64
CA HIS A 188 -32.79 3.49 -3.13
C HIS A 188 -33.36 4.32 -1.98
N PRO A 189 -32.89 4.17 -0.73
CA PRO A 189 -33.03 5.25 0.22
C PRO A 189 -32.07 6.32 -0.30
N THR A 190 -32.63 7.36 -0.86
CA THR A 190 -31.95 8.61 -1.17
C THR A 190 -31.35 9.13 0.14
N ALA A 191 -30.09 8.83 0.39
CA ALA A 191 -29.26 9.52 1.36
C ALA A 191 -27.84 9.50 0.84
N GLN A 192 -27.52 10.57 0.12
CA GLN A 192 -26.17 11.03 -0.11
C GLN A 192 -25.40 10.97 1.23
N ALA A 193 -24.38 10.13 1.31
CA ALA A 193 -23.19 10.50 2.05
C ALA A 193 -22.24 11.05 1.00
N LYS A 194 -22.25 12.37 0.85
CA LYS A 194 -21.17 13.09 0.19
C LYS A 194 -19.87 12.63 0.85
N THR A 195 -19.04 11.87 0.14
CA THR A 195 -17.63 11.80 0.48
C THR A 195 -17.00 13.08 -0.06
N ASP A 196 -17.37 14.21 0.55
CA ASP A 196 -16.53 15.41 0.54
C ASP A 196 -15.27 15.03 1.31
N VAL A 197 -14.25 14.57 0.58
CA VAL A 197 -12.87 14.81 1.04
C VAL A 197 -12.57 16.25 0.64
N GLN A 198 -13.18 17.18 1.35
CA GLN A 198 -12.78 18.58 1.32
C GLN A 198 -11.46 18.68 2.08
N PRO A 199 -10.42 19.36 1.54
CA PRO A 199 -9.14 19.48 2.22
C PRO A 199 -9.35 20.29 3.49
N THR A 200 -9.03 19.69 4.65
CA THR A 200 -9.01 20.41 5.93
C THR A 200 -8.06 21.60 5.80
N LYS A 201 -8.62 22.80 5.63
CA LYS A 201 -7.88 24.04 5.78
C LYS A 201 -7.45 24.12 7.24
N LEU A 202 -6.14 24.18 7.43
CA LEU A 202 -5.47 24.47 8.68
C LEU A 202 -5.82 25.90 9.07
N ASP A 203 -6.80 26.10 9.95
CA ASP A 203 -7.05 27.41 10.52
C ASP A 203 -6.00 27.70 11.60
N LYS A 204 -5.17 28.69 11.31
CA LYS A 204 -4.23 29.31 12.25
C LYS A 204 -4.99 30.44 12.96
N GLN A 205 -5.23 30.32 14.26
CA GLN A 205 -5.43 31.47 15.14
C GLN A 205 -4.78 31.09 16.48
N ALA A 206 -3.64 31.68 16.86
CA ALA A 206 -3.48 33.05 17.40
C ALA A 206 -4.14 33.17 18.77
#